data_AF-A0A3D8IMH7-F1
#
_entry.id   AF-A0A3D8IMH7-F1
#
_cell.length_a   1.000
_cell.length_b   1.000
_cell.length_c   1.000
_cell.angle_alpha   90.00
_cell.angle_beta   90.00
_cell.angle_gamma   90.00
#
_symmetry.space_group_name_H-M   'P 1'
#
loop_
_entity.id
_entity.type
_entity.pdbx_description
1 polymer ?
#
loop_
_entity_poly.entity_id
_entity_poly.type
_entity_poly.pdbx_seq_one_letter_code
_entity_poly.pdbx_strand_id
1 'polypeptide(L)'
;MKVFNFGFHGYGNHQALALLKSGEVMRITQDCKDYTVFYESIPGHIRRANGFSDWEDLNAPRFHLGNTLTWTNEHKTFWTKIHNKIFTILKNKSYLFKILLPRYTYNKQYNELYFAILQEINSLLQVQFHTELHFLLWDTNNLSDDTEIAESQAIIEWLAHQDIDAFLVSEILPQYMHNRLQYALHTCDTHPNALANELIAKFLAHKIQSREITTHTAHTKEIQ
;
A
#
# COMPACT_ATOMS: atom_id res chain seq x y z
N MET A 1 19.47 3.08 14.91
CA MET A 1 18.45 2.80 13.89
C MET A 1 17.09 2.80 14.57
N LYS A 2 16.15 3.61 14.10
CA LYS A 2 14.74 3.58 14.54
C LYS A 2 13.93 2.94 13.43
N VAL A 3 12.96 2.09 13.78
CA VAL A 3 12.07 1.44 12.82
C VAL A 3 10.65 1.86 13.13
N PHE A 4 9.94 2.33 12.11
CA PHE A 4 8.55 2.78 12.21
C PHE A 4 7.68 1.94 11.28
N ASN A 5 6.59 1.39 11.82
CA ASN A 5 5.58 0.72 11.01
C ASN A 5 4.34 1.61 10.93
N PHE A 6 4.04 2.09 9.73
CA PHE A 6 2.84 2.89 9.44
C PHE A 6 1.70 2.05 8.85
N GLY A 7 1.92 0.75 8.64
CA GLY A 7 0.93 -0.19 8.18
C GLY A 7 -0.09 -0.51 9.27
N PHE A 8 -1.34 -0.67 8.85
CA PHE A 8 -2.43 -1.17 9.70
C PHE A 8 -3.27 -2.16 8.91
N HIS A 9 -3.90 -3.11 9.61
CA HIS A 9 -4.69 -4.14 8.95
C HIS A 9 -5.76 -3.52 8.04
N GLY A 10 -5.76 -3.93 6.76
CA GLY A 10 -6.69 -3.47 5.75
C GLY A 10 -6.31 -2.17 5.04
N TYR A 11 -5.17 -1.56 5.37
CA TYR A 11 -4.63 -0.41 4.63
C TYR A 11 -4.13 -0.83 3.24
N GLY A 12 -4.05 0.15 2.34
CA GLY A 12 -3.42 0.09 1.03
C GLY A 12 -2.69 1.40 0.74
N ASN A 13 -2.32 1.60 -0.53
CA ASN A 13 -1.50 2.73 -0.96
C ASN A 13 -2.20 4.08 -0.80
N HIS A 14 -3.54 4.14 -0.90
CA HIS A 14 -4.27 5.38 -0.65
C HIS A 14 -4.18 5.83 0.82
N GLN A 15 -4.18 4.91 1.81
CA GLN A 15 -3.89 5.29 3.19
C GLN A 15 -2.44 5.74 3.37
N ALA A 16 -1.48 5.03 2.75
CA ALA A 16 -0.07 5.39 2.82
C ALA A 16 0.18 6.81 2.27
N LEU A 17 -0.41 7.13 1.12
CA LEU A 17 -0.32 8.47 0.53
C LEU A 17 -0.98 9.53 1.42
N ALA A 18 -2.15 9.24 2.00
CA ALA A 18 -2.81 10.17 2.92
C ALA A 18 -1.96 10.46 4.16
N LEU A 19 -1.29 9.45 4.72
CA LEU A 19 -0.38 9.63 5.85
C LEU A 19 0.80 10.54 5.48
N LEU A 20 1.41 10.35 4.31
CA LEU A 20 2.47 11.24 3.82
C LEU A 20 1.97 12.67 3.61
N LYS A 21 0.85 12.85 2.88
CA LYS A 21 0.29 14.20 2.60
C LYS A 21 -0.14 14.94 3.86
N SER A 22 -0.62 14.23 4.88
CA SER A 22 -1.03 14.85 6.15
C SER A 22 0.13 15.39 7.00
N GLY A 23 1.39 15.05 6.65
CA GLY A 23 2.58 15.40 7.42
C GLY A 23 2.81 14.52 8.65
N GLU A 24 1.97 13.52 8.90
CA GLU A 24 2.06 12.67 10.09
C GLU A 24 3.34 11.83 10.11
N VAL A 25 3.78 11.33 8.95
CA VAL A 25 5.05 10.61 8.82
C VAL A 25 6.21 11.52 9.24
N MET A 26 6.29 12.73 8.67
CA MET A 26 7.33 13.71 8.99
C MET A 26 7.31 14.09 10.48
N ARG A 27 6.12 14.33 11.05
CA ARG A 27 5.96 14.67 12.46
C ARG A 27 6.51 13.58 13.39
N ILE A 28 6.28 12.30 13.07
CA ILE A 28 6.75 11.17 13.86
C ILE A 28 8.25 10.94 13.68
N THR A 29 8.77 11.15 12.48
CA THR A 29 10.16 10.84 12.16
C THR A 29 11.10 12.04 12.21
N GLN A 30 10.63 13.22 12.63
CA GLN A 30 11.37 14.50 12.58
C GLN A 30 12.80 14.45 13.16
N ASP A 31 13.08 13.56 14.11
CA ASP A 31 14.42 13.42 14.72
C ASP A 31 15.36 12.51 13.91
N CYS A 32 14.92 11.97 12.77
CA CYS A 32 15.71 11.09 11.90
C CYS A 32 16.45 11.91 10.84
N LYS A 33 17.71 11.56 10.61
CA LYS A 33 18.58 12.26 9.63
C LYS A 33 18.63 11.58 8.27
N ASP A 34 18.54 10.25 8.26
CA ASP A 34 18.58 9.44 7.05
C ASP A 34 17.37 8.52 7.02
N TYR A 35 16.83 8.31 5.82
CA TYR A 35 15.62 7.53 5.60
C TYR A 35 15.88 6.39 4.62
N THR A 36 15.26 5.25 4.92
CA THR A 36 15.03 4.15 3.97
C THR A 36 13.57 3.78 4.12
N VAL A 37 12.82 3.84 3.03
CA VAL A 37 11.37 3.67 3.07
C VAL A 37 10.96 2.49 2.21
N PHE A 38 10.23 1.57 2.82
CA PHE A 38 9.63 0.43 2.13
C PHE A 38 8.13 0.59 2.08
N TYR A 39 7.53 0.30 0.93
CA TYR A 39 6.10 0.06 0.82
C TYR A 39 5.84 -1.42 0.52
N GLU A 40 5.15 -2.06 1.44
CA GLU A 40 4.72 -3.44 1.33
C GLU A 40 3.32 -3.49 0.69
N SER A 41 3.22 -4.17 -0.45
CA SER A 41 1.98 -4.27 -1.21
C SER A 41 1.54 -5.71 -1.45
N ILE A 42 0.24 -5.87 -1.69
CA ILE A 42 -0.37 -7.11 -2.17
C ILE A 42 -1.20 -6.78 -3.43
N PRO A 43 -1.47 -7.75 -4.33
CA PRO A 43 -2.23 -7.55 -5.56
C PRO A 43 -3.54 -6.80 -5.32
N GLY A 44 -4.29 -7.23 -4.31
CA GLY A 44 -5.58 -6.63 -3.94
C GLY A 44 -5.54 -5.15 -3.55
N HIS A 45 -4.38 -4.51 -3.40
CA HIS A 45 -4.29 -3.07 -3.19
C HIS A 45 -4.79 -2.25 -4.40
N ILE A 46 -4.77 -2.80 -5.62
CA ILE A 46 -5.42 -2.14 -6.79
C ILE A 46 -6.91 -1.97 -6.51
N ARG A 47 -7.61 -3.05 -6.13
CA ARG A 47 -9.01 -2.97 -5.68
C ARG A 47 -9.22 -1.96 -4.56
N ARG A 48 -8.34 -1.93 -3.54
CA ARG A 48 -8.51 -1.04 -2.37
C ARG A 48 -8.36 0.44 -2.74
N ALA A 49 -7.36 0.79 -3.57
CA ALA A 49 -7.16 2.16 -4.07
C ALA A 49 -8.42 2.72 -4.74
N ASN A 50 -9.16 1.85 -5.42
CA ASN A 50 -10.38 2.18 -6.15
C ASN A 50 -11.65 2.11 -5.27
N GLY A 51 -11.52 1.91 -3.95
CA GLY A 51 -12.63 1.99 -3.00
C GLY A 51 -13.55 0.78 -2.94
N PHE A 52 -13.11 -0.37 -3.48
CA PHE A 52 -13.87 -1.61 -3.49
C PHE A 52 -13.59 -2.53 -2.27
N SER A 53 -13.10 -1.96 -1.17
CA SER A 53 -12.91 -2.71 0.08
C SER A 53 -14.20 -2.71 0.90
N ASP A 54 -14.81 -3.88 1.07
CA ASP A 54 -16.09 -3.99 1.80
C ASP A 54 -16.00 -3.62 3.28
N TRP A 55 -14.82 -3.69 3.89
CA TRP A 55 -14.60 -3.28 5.28
C TRP A 55 -14.26 -1.80 5.42
N GLU A 56 -13.88 -1.11 4.35
CA GLU A 56 -13.58 0.32 4.45
C GLU A 56 -14.86 1.12 4.67
N ASP A 57 -14.77 2.06 5.60
CA ASP A 57 -15.82 3.04 5.79
C ASP A 57 -15.68 4.17 4.75
N LEU A 58 -16.68 5.05 4.71
CA LEU A 58 -16.67 6.21 3.82
C LEU A 58 -15.71 7.33 4.28
N ASN A 59 -15.03 7.15 5.41
CA ASN A 59 -14.01 8.05 5.93
C ASN A 59 -12.61 7.69 5.48
N ALA A 60 -12.38 6.47 4.95
CA ALA A 60 -11.12 6.08 4.33
C ALA A 60 -10.71 7.10 3.26
N PRO A 61 -9.42 7.47 3.15
CA PRO A 61 -8.95 8.40 2.12
C PRO A 61 -9.36 7.95 0.72
N ARG A 62 -9.81 8.88 -0.11
CA ARG A 62 -10.20 8.61 -1.50
C ARG A 62 -9.46 9.57 -2.42
N PHE A 63 -8.92 9.01 -3.49
CA PHE A 63 -8.21 9.76 -4.51
C PHE A 63 -8.93 9.60 -5.85
N HIS A 64 -8.84 10.65 -6.67
CA HIS A 64 -9.31 10.63 -8.03
C HIS A 64 -8.17 11.07 -8.94
N LEU A 65 -7.96 10.31 -10.02
CA LEU A 65 -7.02 10.62 -11.07
C LEU A 65 -7.77 11.34 -12.20
N GLY A 66 -7.55 12.65 -12.31
CA GLY A 66 -7.91 13.44 -13.49
C GLY A 66 -6.63 13.86 -14.21
N ASN A 67 -6.49 15.15 -14.52
CA ASN A 67 -5.19 15.70 -14.97
C ASN A 67 -4.11 15.62 -13.88
N THR A 68 -4.54 15.64 -12.61
CA THR A 68 -3.69 15.47 -11.43
C THR A 68 -4.38 14.57 -10.42
N LEU A 69 -3.59 13.97 -9.53
CA LEU A 69 -4.09 13.12 -8.44
C LEU A 69 -4.63 14.01 -7.29
N THR A 70 -5.93 13.91 -7.01
CA THR A 70 -6.61 14.75 -6.02
C THR A 70 -7.16 13.92 -4.86
N TRP A 71 -6.95 14.37 -3.61
CA TRP A 71 -7.56 13.78 -2.42
C TRP A 71 -8.99 14.31 -2.26
N THR A 72 -9.99 13.50 -2.63
CA THR A 72 -11.37 13.97 -2.81
C THR A 72 -12.14 14.15 -1.50
N ASN A 73 -11.67 13.55 -0.40
CA ASN A 73 -12.33 13.60 0.90
C ASN A 73 -11.40 14.01 2.05
N GLU A 74 -10.34 14.77 1.74
CA GLU A 74 -9.42 15.34 2.73
C GLU A 74 -10.17 16.17 3.78
N HIS A 75 -11.10 17.01 3.33
CA HIS A 75 -11.95 17.82 4.18
C HIS A 75 -13.40 17.32 4.15
N LYS A 76 -13.94 17.00 5.34
CA LYS A 76 -15.31 16.52 5.49
C LYS A 76 -16.24 17.66 5.88
N THR A 77 -17.14 18.00 4.98
CA THR A 77 -18.27 18.89 5.24
C THR A 77 -19.30 18.25 6.19
N PHE A 78 -20.19 19.05 6.76
CA PHE A 78 -21.31 18.52 7.56
C PHE A 78 -22.19 17.53 6.77
N TRP A 79 -22.46 17.83 5.50
CA TRP A 79 -23.27 16.96 4.62
C TRP A 79 -22.60 15.63 4.32
N THR A 80 -21.28 15.61 4.10
CA THR A 80 -20.55 14.34 3.92
C THR A 80 -20.61 13.47 5.17
N LYS A 81 -20.53 14.06 6.38
CA LYS A 81 -20.71 13.30 7.63
C LYS A 81 -22.11 12.69 7.76
N ILE A 82 -23.15 13.43 7.40
CA ILE A 82 -24.54 12.92 7.38
C ILE A 82 -24.69 11.80 6.37
N HIS A 83 -24.27 12.02 5.13
CA HIS A 83 -24.32 11.02 4.05
C HIS A 83 -23.60 9.74 4.47
N ASN A 84 -22.40 9.86 5.05
CA ASN A 84 -21.61 8.72 5.50
C ASN A 84 -22.34 7.91 6.59
N LYS A 85 -23.02 8.59 7.52
CA LYS A 85 -23.85 7.94 8.54
C LYS A 85 -25.03 7.18 7.94
N ILE A 86 -25.76 7.78 7.00
CA ILE A 86 -26.90 7.15 6.32
C ILE A 86 -26.44 5.92 5.54
N PHE A 87 -25.39 6.06 4.73
CA PHE A 87 -24.83 4.95 3.96
C PHE A 87 -24.38 3.80 4.87
N THR A 88 -23.72 4.11 6.00
CA THR A 88 -23.29 3.08 6.97
C THR A 88 -24.50 2.32 7.54
N ILE A 89 -25.59 3.02 7.85
CA ILE A 89 -26.84 2.40 8.30
C ILE A 89 -27.40 1.48 7.21
N LEU A 90 -27.48 1.95 5.96
CA LEU A 90 -28.01 1.16 4.84
C LEU A 90 -27.14 -0.07 4.56
N LYS A 91 -25.81 0.10 4.47
CA LYS A 91 -24.84 -0.99 4.29
C LYS A 91 -24.97 -2.05 5.37
N ASN A 92 -25.18 -1.67 6.62
CA ASN A 92 -25.25 -2.63 7.73
C ASN A 92 -26.63 -3.29 7.89
N LYS A 93 -27.72 -2.56 7.60
CA LYS A 93 -29.09 -2.99 7.92
C LYS A 93 -29.91 -3.47 6.73
N SER A 94 -29.52 -3.15 5.49
CA SER A 94 -30.28 -3.50 4.29
C SER A 94 -29.58 -4.54 3.43
N TYR A 95 -30.16 -5.73 3.33
CA TYR A 95 -29.67 -6.80 2.46
C TYR A 95 -29.79 -6.43 0.97
N LEU A 96 -30.90 -5.79 0.58
CA LEU A 96 -31.08 -5.29 -0.78
C LEU A 96 -30.00 -4.27 -1.16
N PHE A 97 -29.68 -3.35 -0.24
CA PHE A 97 -28.63 -2.37 -0.47
C PHE A 97 -27.27 -3.05 -0.71
N LYS A 98 -26.92 -4.09 0.07
CA LYS A 98 -25.70 -4.88 -0.15
C LYS A 98 -25.66 -5.56 -1.52
N ILE A 99 -26.79 -6.07 -2.02
CA ILE A 99 -26.87 -6.70 -3.35
C ILE A 99 -26.59 -5.68 -4.46
N LEU A 100 -27.04 -4.44 -4.29
CA LEU A 100 -26.88 -3.37 -5.27
C LEU A 100 -25.49 -2.71 -5.24
N LEU A 101 -24.68 -2.99 -4.22
CA LEU A 101 -23.31 -2.46 -4.18
C LEU A 101 -22.49 -3.09 -5.33
N PRO A 102 -21.70 -2.26 -6.04
CA PRO A 102 -20.89 -2.75 -7.14
C PRO A 102 -19.88 -3.78 -6.60
N ARG A 103 -19.84 -4.94 -7.24
CA ARG A 103 -18.81 -5.95 -6.96
C ARG A 103 -17.58 -5.63 -7.78
N TYR A 104 -16.43 -5.83 -7.18
CA TYR A 104 -15.18 -5.70 -7.90
C TYR A 104 -15.02 -6.84 -8.90
N THR A 105 -14.70 -6.46 -10.13
CA THR A 105 -14.18 -7.35 -11.16
C THR A 105 -12.96 -6.65 -11.72
N TYR A 106 -11.82 -7.34 -11.78
CA TYR A 106 -10.59 -6.73 -12.25
C TYR A 106 -10.76 -6.09 -13.64
N ASN A 107 -10.25 -4.88 -13.77
CA ASN A 107 -10.19 -4.11 -15.00
C ASN A 107 -8.91 -3.29 -14.99
N LYS A 108 -8.17 -3.29 -16.11
CA LYS A 108 -6.91 -2.57 -16.25
C LYS A 108 -7.02 -1.07 -15.94
N GLN A 109 -8.19 -0.46 -16.13
CA GLN A 109 -8.42 0.95 -15.77
C GLN A 109 -8.20 1.24 -14.29
N TYR A 110 -8.44 0.26 -13.41
CA TYR A 110 -8.19 0.41 -11.98
C TYR A 110 -6.70 0.53 -11.62
N ASN A 111 -5.82 0.07 -12.51
CA ASN A 111 -4.39 0.14 -12.31
C ASN A 111 -3.89 1.59 -12.34
N GLU A 112 -4.50 2.45 -13.17
CA GLU A 112 -4.07 3.83 -13.38
C GLU A 112 -4.05 4.63 -12.06
N LEU A 113 -5.14 4.56 -11.28
CA LEU A 113 -5.22 5.23 -9.99
C LEU A 113 -4.19 4.66 -9.00
N TYR A 114 -4.06 3.33 -8.96
CA TYR A 114 -3.12 2.67 -8.06
C TYR A 114 -1.67 3.08 -8.36
N PHE A 115 -1.25 3.09 -9.62
CA PHE A 115 0.10 3.49 -10.03
C PHE A 115 0.34 5.00 -9.86
N ALA A 116 -0.65 5.85 -10.17
CA ALA A 116 -0.53 7.28 -9.92
C ALA A 116 -0.32 7.59 -8.42
N ILE A 117 -0.98 6.84 -7.54
CA ILE A 117 -0.74 6.95 -6.09
C ILE A 117 0.69 6.55 -5.73
N LEU A 118 1.24 5.47 -6.30
CA LEU A 118 2.62 5.06 -6.03
C LEU A 118 3.65 6.08 -6.53
N GLN A 119 3.41 6.66 -7.71
CA GLN A 119 4.25 7.74 -8.26
C GLN A 119 4.23 8.97 -7.36
N GLU A 120 3.06 9.37 -6.87
CA GLU A 120 2.93 10.48 -5.92
C GLU A 120 3.64 10.17 -4.60
N ILE A 121 3.52 8.93 -4.08
CA ILE A 121 4.27 8.50 -2.90
C ILE A 121 5.78 8.66 -3.13
N ASN A 122 6.32 8.13 -4.23
CA ASN A 122 7.75 8.22 -4.53
C ASN A 122 8.20 9.69 -4.67
N SER A 123 7.42 10.52 -5.35
CA SER A 123 7.71 11.96 -5.49
C SER A 123 7.73 12.68 -4.13
N LEU A 124 6.78 12.40 -3.24
CA LEU A 124 6.77 12.97 -1.90
C LEU A 124 7.95 12.50 -1.05
N LEU A 125 8.37 11.24 -1.20
CA LEU A 125 9.56 10.72 -0.52
C LEU A 125 10.84 11.44 -0.98
N GLN A 126 10.99 11.64 -2.28
CA GLN A 126 12.13 12.38 -2.84
C GLN A 126 12.15 13.84 -2.38
N VAL A 127 10.99 14.49 -2.32
CA VAL A 127 10.89 15.91 -1.96
C VAL A 127 10.99 16.16 -0.46
N GLN A 128 10.32 15.35 0.36
CA GLN A 128 10.21 15.59 1.80
C GLN A 128 11.29 14.87 2.62
N PHE A 129 11.72 13.70 2.17
CA PHE A 129 12.62 12.82 2.91
C PHE A 129 13.94 12.57 2.18
N HIS A 130 14.10 13.11 0.97
CA HIS A 130 15.28 12.94 0.11
C HIS A 130 15.62 11.48 -0.17
N THR A 131 14.65 10.58 -0.15
CA THR A 131 14.82 9.14 -0.35
C THR A 131 13.86 8.64 -1.41
N GLU A 132 14.08 7.42 -1.88
CA GLU A 132 13.26 6.79 -2.90
C GLU A 132 12.37 5.72 -2.27
N LEU A 133 11.31 5.36 -3.00
CA LEU A 133 10.46 4.26 -2.64
C LEU A 133 11.16 2.93 -2.95
N HIS A 134 11.38 2.09 -1.94
CA HIS A 134 11.65 0.68 -2.15
C HIS A 134 10.34 -0.11 -2.04
N PHE A 135 10.12 -1.07 -2.92
CA PHE A 135 8.85 -1.77 -3.06
C PHE A 135 9.01 -3.25 -2.70
N LEU A 136 8.11 -3.77 -1.84
CA LEU A 136 8.02 -5.20 -1.53
C LEU A 136 6.64 -5.71 -1.97
N LEU A 137 6.59 -6.68 -2.88
CA LEU A 137 5.33 -7.24 -3.39
C LEU A 137 5.13 -8.68 -2.89
N TRP A 138 4.02 -8.92 -2.18
CA TRP A 138 3.48 -10.27 -1.99
C TRP A 138 2.83 -10.76 -3.27
N ASP A 139 3.65 -11.21 -4.21
CA ASP A 139 3.24 -11.60 -5.55
C ASP A 139 2.48 -12.93 -5.59
N THR A 140 2.07 -13.31 -6.81
CA THR A 140 1.30 -14.52 -7.10
C THR A 140 1.90 -15.78 -6.50
N ASN A 141 1.03 -16.69 -6.07
CA ASN A 141 1.40 -17.99 -5.49
C ASN A 141 0.36 -19.07 -5.84
N ASN A 142 0.56 -20.29 -5.35
CA ASN A 142 -0.28 -21.47 -5.63
C ASN A 142 -1.73 -21.37 -5.15
N LEU A 143 -2.08 -20.38 -4.31
CA LEU A 143 -3.43 -20.13 -3.84
C LEU A 143 -4.08 -18.89 -4.46
N SER A 144 -3.36 -18.18 -5.33
CA SER A 144 -3.90 -16.97 -5.94
C SER A 144 -4.98 -17.27 -6.97
N ASP A 145 -6.05 -16.48 -6.93
CA ASP A 145 -7.11 -16.54 -7.94
C ASP A 145 -6.74 -15.72 -9.19
N ASP A 146 -7.56 -15.82 -10.24
CA ASP A 146 -7.33 -15.13 -11.51
C ASP A 146 -7.21 -13.60 -11.35
N THR A 147 -7.90 -13.02 -10.36
CA THR A 147 -7.84 -11.58 -10.09
C THR A 147 -6.50 -11.21 -9.46
N GLU A 148 -6.07 -11.94 -8.42
CA GLU A 148 -4.77 -11.72 -7.78
C GLU A 148 -3.62 -11.94 -8.77
N ILE A 149 -3.72 -12.94 -9.65
CA ILE A 149 -2.74 -13.18 -10.72
C ILE A 149 -2.65 -11.95 -11.63
N ALA A 150 -3.79 -11.46 -12.12
CA ALA A 150 -3.84 -10.34 -13.06
C ALA A 150 -3.37 -9.02 -12.44
N GLU A 151 -3.75 -8.76 -11.18
CA GLU A 151 -3.29 -7.61 -10.41
C GLU A 151 -1.77 -7.70 -10.14
N SER A 152 -1.27 -8.85 -9.71
CA SER A 152 0.17 -9.06 -9.46
C SER A 152 0.98 -8.85 -10.74
N GLN A 153 0.53 -9.41 -11.86
CA GLN A 153 1.19 -9.24 -13.15
C GLN A 153 1.23 -7.77 -13.56
N ALA A 154 0.13 -7.04 -13.43
CA ALA A 154 0.10 -5.62 -13.75
C ALA A 154 1.08 -4.80 -12.89
N ILE A 155 1.20 -5.11 -11.60
CA ILE A 155 2.15 -4.43 -10.71
C ILE A 155 3.59 -4.73 -11.15
N ILE A 156 3.92 -5.99 -11.43
CA ILE A 156 5.26 -6.39 -11.88
C ILE A 156 5.62 -5.72 -13.21
N GLU A 157 4.71 -5.74 -14.18
CA GLU A 157 4.89 -5.08 -15.48
C GLU A 157 5.15 -3.57 -15.32
N TRP A 158 4.40 -2.91 -14.44
CA TRP A 158 4.61 -1.49 -14.17
C TRP A 158 5.98 -1.22 -13.52
N LEU A 159 6.36 -2.01 -12.51
CA LEU A 159 7.63 -1.90 -11.79
C LEU A 159 8.84 -2.09 -12.72
N ALA A 160 8.76 -2.99 -13.70
CA ALA A 160 9.83 -3.21 -14.69
C ALA A 160 10.15 -1.98 -15.56
N HIS A 161 9.25 -0.98 -15.57
CA HIS A 161 9.41 0.27 -16.29
C HIS A 161 9.63 1.48 -15.36
N GLN A 162 9.78 1.26 -14.05
CA GLN A 162 10.09 2.31 -13.10
C GLN A 162 11.55 2.21 -12.62
N ASP A 163 12.10 3.34 -12.22
CA ASP A 163 13.34 3.41 -11.45
C ASP A 163 13.00 3.26 -9.96
N ILE A 164 12.52 2.06 -9.59
CA ILE A 164 12.11 1.70 -8.22
C ILE A 164 12.71 0.33 -7.92
N ASP A 165 13.48 0.24 -6.83
CA ASP A 165 13.95 -1.04 -6.32
C ASP A 165 12.76 -1.87 -5.83
N ALA A 166 12.45 -2.94 -6.57
CA ALA A 166 11.36 -3.84 -6.27
C ALA A 166 11.87 -5.22 -5.86
N PHE A 167 11.26 -5.79 -4.83
CA PHE A 167 11.53 -7.14 -4.34
C PHE A 167 10.25 -7.96 -4.35
N LEU A 168 10.28 -9.13 -4.98
CA LEU A 168 9.16 -10.06 -4.98
C LEU A 168 9.32 -11.05 -3.82
N VAL A 169 8.23 -11.31 -3.12
CA VAL A 169 8.25 -12.29 -2.02
C VAL A 169 8.61 -13.69 -2.53
N SER A 170 8.22 -14.05 -3.75
CA SER A 170 8.65 -15.28 -4.41
C SER A 170 10.16 -15.44 -4.58
N GLU A 171 10.92 -14.34 -4.66
CA GLU A 171 12.38 -14.34 -4.76
C GLU A 171 13.05 -14.43 -3.38
N ILE A 172 12.34 -14.02 -2.33
CA ILE A 172 12.83 -13.98 -0.95
C ILE A 172 12.52 -15.28 -0.20
N LEU A 173 11.31 -15.80 -0.38
CA LEU A 173 10.77 -16.94 0.36
C LEU A 173 10.86 -18.22 -0.47
N PRO A 174 11.72 -19.19 -0.09
CA PRO A 174 11.86 -20.43 -0.85
C PRO A 174 10.54 -21.16 -1.04
N GLN A 175 10.24 -21.60 -2.26
CA GLN A 175 9.02 -22.33 -2.61
C GLN A 175 7.71 -21.57 -2.37
N TYR A 176 7.72 -20.25 -2.12
CA TYR A 176 6.51 -19.48 -1.86
C TYR A 176 5.46 -19.62 -2.98
N MET A 177 5.89 -19.61 -4.24
CA MET A 177 4.98 -19.80 -5.38
C MET A 177 4.26 -21.15 -5.38
N HIS A 178 4.84 -22.20 -4.78
CA HIS A 178 4.31 -23.56 -4.77
C HIS A 178 3.68 -23.96 -3.42
N ASN A 179 4.06 -23.28 -2.34
CA ASN A 179 3.62 -23.59 -0.98
C ASN A 179 3.50 -22.33 -0.10
N ARG A 180 2.58 -21.43 -0.45
CA ARG A 180 2.29 -20.24 0.37
C ARG A 180 1.95 -20.56 1.82
N LEU A 181 1.27 -21.68 2.08
CA LEU A 181 0.78 -22.03 3.42
C LEU A 181 1.90 -22.24 4.44
N GLN A 182 3.11 -22.59 3.99
CA GLN A 182 4.29 -22.63 4.86
C GLN A 182 4.59 -21.28 5.54
N TYR A 183 4.19 -20.19 4.91
CA TYR A 183 4.44 -18.81 5.33
C TYR A 183 3.18 -18.14 5.90
N ALA A 184 2.08 -18.88 6.02
CA ALA A 184 0.81 -18.41 6.58
C ALA A 184 0.67 -18.75 8.06
N LEU A 185 -0.15 -18.00 8.80
CA LEU A 185 -0.54 -18.33 10.17
C LEU A 185 -1.40 -19.60 10.21
N HIS A 186 -2.33 -19.74 9.27
CA HIS A 186 -3.25 -20.86 9.17
C HIS A 186 -3.76 -21.04 7.74
N THR A 187 -4.36 -22.20 7.42
CA THR A 187 -4.97 -22.44 6.09
C THR A 187 -6.15 -21.51 5.78
N CYS A 188 -6.78 -20.94 6.81
CA CYS A 188 -7.87 -19.97 6.70
C CYS A 188 -7.43 -18.53 7.00
N ASP A 189 -6.18 -18.35 7.41
CA ASP A 189 -5.58 -17.06 7.72
C ASP A 189 -4.22 -16.98 7.04
N THR A 190 -4.25 -16.47 5.81
CA THR A 190 -3.09 -16.40 4.92
C THR A 190 -2.18 -15.20 5.21
N HIS A 191 -2.34 -14.54 6.35
CA HIS A 191 -1.39 -13.53 6.82
C HIS A 191 -0.02 -14.14 7.13
N PRO A 192 1.07 -13.36 6.98
CA PRO A 192 2.43 -13.84 7.19
C PRO A 192 2.67 -14.34 8.62
N ASN A 193 3.27 -15.52 8.74
CA ASN A 193 3.71 -16.06 10.04
C ASN A 193 5.09 -15.54 10.46
N ALA A 194 5.57 -15.97 11.63
CA ALA A 194 6.86 -15.55 12.17
C ALA A 194 8.04 -15.88 11.22
N LEU A 195 8.02 -17.05 10.57
CA LEU A 195 9.07 -17.46 9.64
C LEU A 195 9.13 -16.54 8.42
N ALA A 196 7.98 -16.22 7.83
CA ALA A 196 7.89 -15.32 6.69
C ALA A 196 8.46 -13.94 7.02
N ASN A 197 8.02 -13.37 8.15
CA ASN A 197 8.51 -12.08 8.63
C ASN A 197 10.02 -12.10 8.94
N GLU A 198 10.54 -13.18 9.53
CA GLU A 198 11.96 -13.32 9.83
C GLU A 198 12.82 -13.35 8.56
N LEU A 199 12.41 -14.11 7.54
CA LEU A 199 13.15 -14.23 6.28
C LEU A 199 13.14 -12.90 5.50
N ILE A 200 11.99 -12.24 5.41
CA ILE A 200 11.87 -10.92 4.80
C ILE A 200 12.73 -9.90 5.55
N ALA A 201 12.66 -9.87 6.88
CA ALA A 201 13.46 -8.94 7.68
C ALA A 201 14.97 -9.18 7.50
N LYS A 202 15.43 -10.44 7.47
CA LYS A 202 16.84 -10.77 7.18
C LYS A 202 17.27 -10.32 5.80
N PHE A 203 16.44 -10.55 4.79
CA PHE A 203 16.71 -10.12 3.42
C PHE A 203 16.83 -8.58 3.32
N LEU A 204 15.85 -7.85 3.85
CA LEU A 204 15.87 -6.38 3.82
C LEU A 204 17.04 -5.80 4.63
N ALA A 205 17.33 -6.36 5.81
CA ALA A 205 18.47 -5.96 6.63
C ALA A 205 19.80 -6.18 5.89
N HIS A 206 19.95 -7.31 5.18
CA HIS A 206 21.12 -7.56 4.35
C HIS A 206 21.27 -6.52 3.25
N LYS A 207 20.20 -6.23 2.49
CA LYS A 207 20.22 -5.23 1.40
C LYS A 207 20.60 -3.82 1.89
N ILE A 208 20.12 -3.43 3.06
CA ILE A 208 20.51 -2.16 3.69
C ILE A 208 21.99 -2.18 4.10
N GLN A 209 22.46 -3.26 4.72
CA GLN A 209 23.86 -3.37 5.20
C GLN A 209 24.88 -3.46 4.05
N SER A 210 24.54 -4.14 2.97
CA SER A 210 25.39 -4.26 1.78
C SER A 210 25.41 -2.99 0.92
N ARG A 211 24.59 -1.98 1.25
CA ARG A 211 24.38 -0.74 0.48
C ARG A 211 23.86 -0.99 -0.95
N GLU A 212 23.21 -2.12 -1.16
CA GLU A 212 22.38 -2.35 -2.35
C GLU A 212 21.12 -1.48 -2.32
N ILE A 213 20.72 -1.04 -1.12
CA ILE A 213 19.72 0.00 -0.90
C ILE A 213 20.43 1.20 -0.25
N THR A 214 20.41 2.37 -0.89
CA THR A 214 21.09 3.58 -0.39
C THR A 214 20.24 4.38 0.59
N THR A 215 20.82 4.69 1.75
CA THR A 215 20.26 5.68 2.69
C THR A 215 20.64 7.08 2.24
N HIS A 216 19.66 7.99 2.15
CA HIS A 216 19.91 9.38 1.77
C HIS A 216 19.72 10.33 2.96
N THR A 217 20.60 11.33 3.04
CA THR A 217 20.60 12.32 4.12
C THR A 217 19.60 13.43 3.85
N ALA A 218 18.67 13.64 4.77
CA ALA A 218 17.79 14.79 4.75
C ALA A 218 18.52 16.01 5.33
N HIS A 219 18.64 17.09 4.54
CA HIS A 219 19.10 18.37 5.09
C HIS A 219 17.96 19.00 5.90
N THR A 220 18.18 19.18 7.20
CA THR A 220 17.35 20.08 8.03
C THR A 220 17.37 21.46 7.40
N LYS A 221 16.26 21.89 6.80
CA LYS A 221 16.02 23.31 6.56
C LYS A 221 15.98 23.98 7.92
N GLU A 222 17.01 24.76 8.23
CA GLU A 222 16.89 25.81 9.23
C GLU A 222 15.75 26.73 8.78
N ILE A 223 14.70 26.77 9.58
CA ILE A 223 13.61 27.74 9.44
C ILE A 223 14.25 29.09 9.80
N GLN A 224 14.46 29.94 8.79
CA GLN A 224 14.69 31.38 8.97
C GLN A 224 13.36 32.11 8.97
#